data_AF-A0A973KKJ6-F1
#
_entry.id   AF-A0A973KKJ6-F1
#
_cell.length_a   1.000
_cell.length_b   1.000
_cell.length_c   1.000
_cell.angle_alpha   90.00
_cell.angle_beta   90.00
_cell.angle_gamma   90.00
#
_symmetry.space_group_name_H-M   'P 1'
#
loop_
_entity.id
_entity.type
_entity.pdbx_description
1 polymer ?
#
loop_
_entity_poly.entity_id
_entity_poly.type
_entity_poly.pdbx_seq_one_letter_code
_entity_poly.pdbx_strand_id
1 'polypeptide(L)'
;MTAVEEHLAIRLAHDHGHLMDDGDWGRAPADLRKDYRDLARATLAVTGGPTKAQQEAAELAAEVRELKRQRDRYREAWRSACRRAAKGRR
;
A
#
# COMPACT_ATOMS: atom_id res chain seq x y z
N MET A 1 -15.02 -6.11 0.27
CA MET A 1 -14.08 -5.57 -0.74
C MET A 1 -12.98 -6.57 -0.92
N THR A 2 -12.68 -6.97 -2.16
CA THR A 2 -11.68 -8.00 -2.46
C THR A 2 -10.26 -7.43 -2.43
N ALA A 3 -9.26 -8.30 -2.27
CA ALA A 3 -7.85 -7.89 -2.35
C ALA A 3 -7.52 -7.22 -3.70
N VAL A 4 -8.17 -7.67 -4.78
CA VAL A 4 -8.00 -7.12 -6.13
C VAL A 4 -8.63 -5.74 -6.26
N GLU A 5 -9.85 -5.54 -5.74
CA GLU A 5 -10.50 -4.22 -5.71
C GLU A 5 -9.62 -3.20 -4.97
N GLU A 6 -9.07 -3.57 -3.80
CA GLU A 6 -8.20 -2.68 -3.03
C GLU A 6 -6.86 -2.43 -3.74
N HIS A 7 -6.24 -3.48 -4.31
CA HIS A 7 -5.00 -3.32 -5.07
C HIS A 7 -5.18 -2.40 -6.28
N LEU A 8 -6.27 -2.58 -7.04
CA LEU A 8 -6.60 -1.75 -8.19
C LEU A 8 -6.88 -0.30 -7.77
N ALA A 9 -7.63 -0.08 -6.68
CA ALA A 9 -7.90 1.26 -6.17
C ALA A 9 -6.61 2.01 -5.81
N ILE A 10 -5.68 1.34 -5.14
CA ILE A 10 -4.36 1.90 -4.79
C ILE A 10 -3.58 2.24 -6.06
N ARG A 11 -3.57 1.33 -7.04
CA ARG A 11 -2.84 1.53 -8.30
C ARG A 11 -3.39 2.73 -9.08
N LEU A 12 -4.71 2.83 -9.21
CA LEU A 12 -5.37 3.95 -9.88
C LEU A 12 -5.07 5.28 -9.19
N ALA A 13 -5.13 5.33 -7.85
CA ALA A 13 -4.81 6.54 -7.10
C ALA A 13 -3.34 6.96 -7.25
N HIS A 14 -2.42 5.98 -7.28
CA HIS A 14 -1.00 6.22 -7.55
C HIS A 14 -0.76 6.72 -8.97
N ASP A 15 -1.33 6.06 -9.97
CA ASP A 15 -1.12 6.40 -11.39
C ASP A 15 -1.76 7.74 -11.76
N HIS A 16 -2.81 8.16 -11.06
CA HIS A 16 -3.41 9.50 -11.17
C HIS A 16 -2.65 10.56 -10.33
N GLY A 17 -1.57 10.19 -9.64
CA GLY A 17 -0.68 11.13 -8.94
C GLY A 17 -1.15 11.55 -7.55
N HIS A 18 -2.13 10.89 -6.95
CA HIS A 18 -2.59 11.20 -5.59
C HIS A 18 -1.77 10.51 -4.50
N LEU A 19 -1.00 9.49 -4.84
CA LEU A 19 -0.10 8.78 -3.93
C LEU A 19 1.33 8.86 -4.47
N MET A 20 2.30 9.09 -3.58
CA MET A 20 3.73 9.04 -3.94
C MET A 20 4.29 7.62 -3.86
N ASP A 21 3.74 6.79 -2.97
CA ASP A 21 3.94 5.34 -2.91
C ASP A 21 2.63 4.65 -2.48
N ASP A 22 2.46 3.39 -2.86
CA ASP A 22 1.33 2.55 -2.45
C ASP A 22 1.17 2.47 -0.92
N GLY A 23 2.27 2.66 -0.18
CA GLY A 23 2.29 2.72 1.28
C GLY A 23 1.56 3.91 1.88
N ASP A 24 1.32 4.98 1.11
CA ASP A 24 0.61 6.18 1.55
C ASP A 24 -0.91 5.99 1.56
N TRP A 25 -1.42 4.90 0.97
CA TRP A 25 -2.85 4.63 0.92
C TRP A 25 -3.53 4.73 2.28
N GLY A 26 -2.93 4.18 3.34
CA GLY A 26 -3.49 4.25 4.69
C GLY A 26 -3.59 5.66 5.27
N ARG A 27 -2.82 6.62 4.73
CA ARG A 27 -2.81 8.04 5.12
C ARG A 27 -3.67 8.92 4.22
N ALA A 28 -4.13 8.40 3.07
CA ALA A 28 -4.95 9.16 2.14
C ALA A 28 -6.34 9.51 2.76
N PRO A 29 -6.92 10.66 2.38
CA PRO A 29 -8.26 11.06 2.82
C PRO A 29 -9.29 9.95 2.62
N ALA A 30 -10.25 9.83 3.55
CA ALA A 30 -11.27 8.78 3.49
C ALA A 30 -12.12 8.85 2.22
N ASP A 31 -12.48 10.05 1.79
CA ASP A 31 -13.28 10.28 0.58
C ASP A 31 -12.52 9.86 -0.67
N LEU A 32 -11.24 10.24 -0.78
CA LEU A 32 -10.38 9.81 -1.89
C LEU A 32 -10.28 8.27 -1.93
N ARG A 33 -10.09 7.63 -0.77
CA ARG A 33 -10.06 6.17 -0.72
C ARG A 33 -11.38 5.55 -1.16
N LYS A 34 -12.51 6.15 -0.79
CA LYS A 34 -13.83 5.69 -1.21
C LYS A 34 -13.99 5.83 -2.72
N ASP A 35 -13.68 6.99 -3.29
CA ASP A 35 -13.84 7.26 -4.72
C ASP A 35 -13.02 6.29 -5.58
N TYR A 36 -11.78 6.01 -5.20
CA TYR A 36 -10.94 5.06 -5.93
C TYR A 36 -11.37 3.60 -5.75
N ARG A 37 -11.99 3.24 -4.63
CA ARG A 37 -12.60 1.91 -4.45
C ARG A 37 -13.85 1.74 -5.30
N ASP A 38 -14.68 2.78 -5.38
CA ASP A 38 -15.86 2.79 -6.23
C ASP A 38 -15.45 2.72 -7.70
N LEU A 39 -14.41 3.47 -8.10
CA LEU A 39 -13.81 3.40 -9.44
C LEU A 39 -13.27 2.00 -9.75
N ALA A 40 -12.50 1.39 -8.85
CA ALA A 40 -11.97 0.04 -9.04
C ALA A 40 -13.09 -1.00 -9.23
N ARG A 41 -14.17 -0.90 -8.44
CA ARG A 41 -15.34 -1.78 -8.59
C ARG A 41 -16.02 -1.58 -9.94
N ALA A 42 -16.20 -0.33 -10.37
CA ALA A 42 -16.79 -0.01 -11.68
C ALA A 42 -15.92 -0.55 -12.83
N THR A 43 -14.60 -0.39 -12.75
CA THR A 43 -13.65 -0.93 -13.74
C THR A 43 -13.77 -2.45 -13.84
N LEU A 44 -13.73 -3.16 -12.70
CA LEU A 44 -13.86 -4.61 -12.70
C LEU A 44 -15.21 -5.08 -13.23
N ALA A 45 -16.29 -4.37 -12.94
CA ALA A 45 -17.61 -4.69 -13.50
C ALA A 45 -17.63 -4.59 -15.03
N VAL A 46 -16.96 -3.57 -15.60
CA VAL A 46 -16.86 -3.38 -17.07
C VAL A 46 -15.97 -4.45 -17.71
N THR A 47 -14.88 -4.85 -17.06
CA THR A 47 -13.94 -5.83 -17.61
C THR A 47 -14.35 -7.28 -17.39
N GLY A 48 -15.50 -7.55 -16.77
CA GLY A 48 -15.98 -8.91 -16.49
C GLY A 48 -15.33 -9.57 -15.27
N GLY A 49 -14.82 -8.77 -14.34
CA GLY A 49 -14.14 -9.20 -13.12
C GLY A 49 -12.61 -9.24 -13.24
N PRO A 50 -11.93 -9.63 -12.15
CA PRO A 50 -10.47 -9.69 -12.11
C PRO A 50 -9.94 -10.96 -12.79
N THR A 51 -8.91 -10.82 -13.62
CA THR A 51 -8.19 -11.96 -14.20
C THR A 51 -7.34 -12.68 -13.14
N LYS A 52 -6.93 -13.91 -13.43
CA LYS A 52 -6.03 -14.68 -12.54
C LYS A 52 -4.72 -13.93 -12.27
N ALA A 53 -4.13 -13.32 -13.29
CA ALA A 53 -2.92 -12.51 -13.14
C ALA A 53 -3.13 -11.29 -12.23
N GLN A 54 -4.31 -10.65 -12.28
CA GLN A 54 -4.65 -9.55 -11.38
C GLN A 54 -4.86 -10.00 -9.93
N GLN A 55 -5.37 -11.22 -9.72
CA GLN A 55 -5.48 -11.84 -8.40
C GLN A 55 -4.09 -12.12 -7.80
N GLU A 56 -3.22 -12.78 -8.56
CA GLU A 56 -1.82 -13.04 -8.16
C GLU A 56 -1.06 -11.74 -7.88
N ALA A 57 -1.24 -10.72 -8.72
CA ALA A 57 -0.63 -9.40 -8.49
C ALA A 57 -1.11 -8.74 -7.19
N ALA A 58 -2.39 -8.89 -6.84
CA ALA A 58 -2.94 -8.34 -5.60
C ALA A 58 -2.38 -9.03 -4.35
N GLU A 59 -2.18 -10.35 -4.42
CA GLU A 59 -1.55 -11.15 -3.36
C GLU A 59 -0.08 -10.72 -3.17
N LEU A 60 0.70 -10.70 -4.25
CA LEU A 60 2.09 -10.24 -4.22
C LEU A 60 2.23 -8.80 -3.72
N ALA A 61 1.32 -7.90 -4.12
CA ALA A 61 1.32 -6.52 -3.62
C ALA A 61 1.06 -6.44 -2.11
N ALA A 62 0.22 -7.33 -1.56
CA ALA A 62 0.01 -7.41 -0.13
C ALA A 62 1.27 -7.88 0.61
N GLU A 63 1.95 -8.91 0.11
CA GLU A 63 3.21 -9.40 0.66
C GLU A 63 4.31 -8.34 0.62
N VAL A 64 4.49 -7.67 -0.51
CA VAL A 64 5.48 -6.59 -0.67
C VAL A 64 5.22 -5.45 0.31
N ARG A 65 3.96 -5.07 0.55
CA ARG A 65 3.63 -4.06 1.56
C ARG A 65 4.00 -4.49 2.97
N GLU A 66 3.79 -5.75 3.33
CA GLU A 66 4.19 -6.26 4.65
C GLU A 66 5.72 -6.30 4.79
N LEU A 67 6.44 -6.75 3.76
CA LEU A 67 7.90 -6.73 3.74
C LEU A 67 8.45 -5.29 3.89
N LYS A 68 7.86 -4.31 3.19
CA LYS A 68 8.20 -2.88 3.37
C LYS A 68 8.00 -2.43 4.82
N ARG A 69 6.86 -2.78 5.44
CA ARG A 69 6.59 -2.44 6.86
C ARG A 69 7.58 -3.08 7.82
N GLN A 70 7.95 -4.34 7.60
CA GLN A 70 8.95 -5.03 8.41
C GLN A 70 10.32 -4.36 8.30
N ARG A 71 10.76 -4.09 7.07
CA ARG A 71 12.00 -3.33 6.80
C ARG A 71 12.03 -1.99 7.55
N ASP A 72 10.92 -1.24 7.49
CA ASP A 72 10.85 0.09 8.11
C ASP A 72 10.90 -0.02 9.65
N ARG A 73 10.21 -1.00 10.26
CA ARG A 73 10.33 -1.31 11.70
C ARG A 73 11.76 -1.64 12.11
N TYR A 74 12.45 -2.51 11.36
CA TYR A 74 13.85 -2.84 11.64
C TYR A 74 14.77 -1.63 11.53
N ARG A 75 14.56 -0.79 10.51
CA ARG A 75 15.32 0.45 10.30
C ARG A 75 15.14 1.42 11.47
N GLU A 76 13.92 1.57 11.99
CA GLU A 76 13.64 2.41 13.15
C GLU A 76 14.27 1.86 14.44
N ALA A 77 14.17 0.54 14.65
CA ALA A 77 14.80 -0.13 15.79
C ALA A 77 16.33 0.08 15.79
N TRP A 78 16.96 -0.10 14.63
CA TRP A 78 18.39 0.16 14.44
C TRP A 78 18.75 1.61 14.76
N ARG A 79 18.03 2.58 14.17
CA ARG A 79 18.23 4.01 14.46
C ARG A 79 18.08 4.34 15.94
N SER A 80 17.14 3.69 16.63
CA SER A 80 16.97 3.85 18.07
C SER A 80 18.16 3.29 18.86
N ALA A 81 18.66 2.11 18.48
CA ALA A 81 19.83 1.50 19.10
C ALA A 81 21.07 2.39 18.95
N CYS A 82 21.33 2.91 17.73
CA CYS A 82 22.43 3.85 17.49
C CYS A 82 22.30 5.12 18.35
N ARG A 83 21.11 5.71 18.45
CA ARG A 83 20.86 6.90 19.27
C ARG A 83 21.13 6.64 20.76
N ARG A 84 20.73 5.48 21.29
CA ARG A 84 21.02 5.09 22.68
C ARG A 84 22.52 4.91 22.92
N ALA A 85 23.22 4.22 22.02
CA ALA A 85 24.65 4.01 22.10
C ALA A 85 25.48 5.31 22.00
N ALA A 86 24.97 6.33 21.31
CA ALA A 86 25.59 7.66 21.26
C ALA A 86 25.37 8.48 22.54
N LYS A 87 24.18 8.38 23.15
CA LYS A 87 23.87 9.06 24.43
C LYS A 87 24.63 8.48 25.61
N GLY A 88 24.82 7.16 25.67
CA GLY A 88 25.57 6.51 26.77
C GLY A 88 27.09 6.73 26.73
N ARG A 89 27.62 7.41 25.70
CA ARG A 89 29.04 7.79 25.58
C ARG A 89 29.32 9.25 25.97
N ARG A 90 28.31 10.01 26.38
CA ARG A 90 28.42 11.36 26.95
C ARG A 90 28.16 11.28 28.44
#